data_AF-K1S2G7-F1
#
_entry.id   AF-K1S2G7-F1
#
_cell.length_a   1.000
_cell.length_b   1.000
_cell.length_c   1.000
_cell.angle_alpha   90.00
_cell.angle_beta   90.00
_cell.angle_gamma   90.00
#
_symmetry.space_group_name_H-M   'P 1'
#
loop_
_entity.id
_entity.type
_entity.pdbx_description
1 polymer ?
#
loop_
_entity_poly.entity_id
_entity_poly.type
_entity_poly.pdbx_seq_one_letter_code
_entity_poly.pdbx_strand_id
1 'polypeptide(L)'
;MTRTLTKSNIENASINTYLLPPHGNSQNTKDRDKHYSQVKQDEVVYEILQKKKGFFLEIGAHDGQYLSNTLWLEKQHKWTGLLIEGNPDRCKEIDKLKRNAWRLCACLSNSQTNISFIKDGDIGGIEDHLDEHHMKILDRKNKIFVPCFAIEHILNKISVHHIDFFSLNAEGGEMAVLKSMRSSLKYGMLTVDVWSIEYSVRDNHQTLVEKSKENLKFFRKYFDELGGYFEHSQLSTDDNTKDGYAVDVVFVRIGEWCKTKVKFPNGTDCPKKQKAYRIDDFLLHPFPFEKVKDADKRYSQAKQDQVAYDILKKQSGFFVDIGAHDGQFLSNTLWLERQHAWTGLLIEANPDLCKKIDKLKRHAWRLCACLSNTLGSVTFIKGDTVGGVESHIDEHHMKMVQKKDKITVPCYNLESVLDEIKTYHIDFFSLDVEGAEMAVLESLRDGLETNSFTVDLWSIEYRVWDGKQVVYEKSLENLNSLRWYFHSIGGYSEHSQLSNDENFSDGYALDVVFVRNKILCKNHKTLPNGMACSN
;
A
#
# COMPACT_ATOMS: atom_id res chain seq x y z
N MET A 1 38.45 6.79 -19.80
CA MET A 1 37.89 6.68 -21.17
C MET A 1 36.38 6.56 -21.05
N THR A 2 35.68 7.61 -21.44
CA THR A 2 34.22 7.75 -21.43
C THR A 2 33.63 6.80 -22.48
N ARG A 3 32.93 5.76 -22.04
CA ARG A 3 32.08 4.97 -22.94
C ARG A 3 30.70 5.61 -22.88
N THR A 4 30.42 6.52 -23.80
CA THR A 4 29.07 7.07 -24.01
C THR A 4 28.16 5.88 -24.36
N LEU A 5 27.21 5.54 -23.49
CA LEU A 5 26.29 4.44 -23.73
C LEU A 5 25.32 4.85 -24.87
N THR A 6 25.30 4.08 -25.94
CA THR A 6 24.35 4.28 -27.06
C THR A 6 22.96 3.80 -26.65
N LYS A 7 21.91 4.44 -27.18
CA LYS A 7 20.48 4.15 -26.92
C LYS A 7 20.14 2.65 -27.00
N SER A 8 20.80 1.91 -27.91
CA SER A 8 20.62 0.46 -28.11
C SER A 8 21.11 -0.44 -26.97
N ASN A 9 22.04 0.02 -26.13
CA ASN A 9 22.67 -0.82 -25.11
C ASN A 9 21.91 -0.82 -23.77
N ILE A 10 20.85 -0.01 -23.62
CA ILE A 10 20.16 0.21 -22.33
C ILE A 10 18.72 -0.33 -22.34
N GLU A 11 18.15 -0.68 -23.50
CA GLU A 11 16.76 -1.20 -23.60
C GLU A 11 16.54 -2.54 -22.86
N ASN A 12 17.60 -3.24 -22.44
CA ASN A 12 17.54 -4.50 -21.66
C ASN A 12 18.28 -4.42 -20.31
N ALA A 13 18.47 -3.23 -19.75
CA ALA A 13 19.32 -3.08 -18.58
C ALA A 13 18.63 -3.61 -17.30
N SER A 14 19.19 -4.69 -16.73
CA SER A 14 18.68 -5.28 -15.48
C SER A 14 18.88 -4.32 -14.30
N ILE A 15 17.85 -4.12 -13.48
CA ILE A 15 17.90 -3.30 -12.24
C ILE A 15 19.08 -3.68 -11.33
N ASN A 16 19.51 -4.95 -11.32
CA ASN A 16 20.66 -5.44 -10.54
C ASN A 16 21.98 -4.75 -10.92
N THR A 17 22.05 -4.14 -12.10
CA THR A 17 23.23 -3.39 -12.57
C THR A 17 23.33 -2.02 -11.89
N TYR A 18 22.20 -1.45 -11.50
CA TYR A 18 22.09 -0.09 -10.97
C TYR A 18 21.73 -0.04 -9.49
N LEU A 19 21.26 -1.15 -8.93
CA LEU A 19 20.91 -1.28 -7.53
C LEU A 19 22.03 -2.03 -6.78
N LEU A 20 22.72 -1.35 -5.88
CA LEU A 20 23.72 -1.96 -5.00
C LEU A 20 23.19 -2.11 -3.57
N PRO A 21 23.55 -3.22 -2.88
CA PRO A 21 23.16 -3.46 -1.50
C PRO A 21 23.94 -2.59 -0.49
N PRO A 22 23.42 -2.44 0.74
CA PRO A 22 24.11 -1.75 1.83
C PRO A 22 25.48 -2.38 2.16
N HIS A 23 26.44 -1.56 2.57
CA HIS A 23 27.76 -2.03 2.99
C HIS A 23 27.82 -2.52 4.45
N GLY A 24 26.70 -2.48 5.20
CA GLY A 24 26.54 -3.05 6.54
C GLY A 24 27.09 -2.19 7.70
N ASN A 25 28.16 -1.41 7.48
CA ASN A 25 28.68 -0.42 8.44
C ASN A 25 29.16 0.82 7.68
N SER A 26 28.71 2.01 8.09
CA SER A 26 29.17 3.28 7.53
C SER A 26 30.66 3.48 7.83
N GLN A 27 31.52 3.25 6.84
CA GLN A 27 32.97 3.44 6.95
C GLN A 27 33.36 4.69 6.17
N ASN A 28 34.01 5.66 6.83
CA ASN A 28 34.64 6.90 6.29
C ASN A 28 33.96 8.26 6.50
N THR A 29 33.15 8.47 7.55
CA THR A 29 32.74 9.83 7.93
C THR A 29 33.23 10.16 9.35
N LYS A 30 34.13 11.15 9.47
CA LYS A 30 34.99 11.37 10.65
C LYS A 30 34.25 11.88 11.90
N ASP A 31 33.05 12.40 11.75
CA ASP A 31 32.26 12.98 12.85
C ASP A 31 30.85 12.39 12.82
N ARG A 32 30.46 11.64 13.84
CA ARG A 32 29.12 11.02 13.89
C ARG A 32 28.02 12.04 14.20
N ASP A 33 28.30 13.09 14.97
CA ASP A 33 27.30 14.02 15.50
C ASP A 33 26.96 15.14 14.50
N LYS A 34 27.70 15.24 13.39
CA LYS A 34 27.42 16.19 12.33
C LYS A 34 26.07 15.91 11.65
N HIS A 35 25.19 16.90 11.71
CA HIS A 35 24.00 17.01 10.87
C HIS A 35 24.39 17.54 9.49
N TYR A 36 23.75 17.00 8.45
CA TYR A 36 24.03 17.37 7.06
C TYR A 36 22.84 18.02 6.38
N SER A 37 21.62 17.84 6.89
CA SER A 37 20.40 18.37 6.29
C SER A 37 20.43 19.89 6.13
N GLN A 38 19.75 20.39 5.09
CA GLN A 38 19.75 21.82 4.76
C GLN A 38 18.91 22.64 5.74
N VAL A 39 17.75 22.11 6.14
CA VAL A 39 16.73 22.79 6.94
C VAL A 39 16.23 21.91 8.08
N LYS A 40 17.13 21.12 8.69
CA LYS A 40 16.86 20.28 9.87
C LYS A 40 15.84 19.16 9.65
N GLN A 41 15.73 18.66 8.41
CA GLN A 41 14.85 17.55 8.08
C GLN A 41 15.09 16.33 8.99
N ASP A 42 16.37 16.00 9.20
CA ASP A 42 16.80 14.88 10.03
C ASP A 42 16.41 15.02 11.51
N GLU A 43 16.55 16.22 12.09
CA GLU A 43 16.12 16.54 13.47
C GLU A 43 14.59 16.37 13.63
N VAL A 44 13.81 16.98 12.73
CA VAL A 44 12.33 16.96 12.78
C VAL A 44 11.81 15.53 12.66
N VAL A 45 12.35 14.74 11.75
CA VAL A 45 11.99 13.32 11.60
C VAL A 45 12.26 12.55 12.89
N TYR A 46 13.41 12.79 13.53
CA TYR A 46 13.74 12.14 14.78
C TYR A 46 12.85 12.57 15.95
N GLU A 47 12.47 13.85 16.02
CA GLU A 47 11.53 14.35 17.04
C GLU A 47 10.13 13.75 16.91
N ILE A 48 9.67 13.53 15.67
CA ILE A 48 8.39 12.90 15.35
C ILE A 48 8.41 11.42 15.72
N LEU A 49 9.40 10.67 15.23
CA LEU A 49 9.41 9.20 15.29
C LEU A 49 10.11 8.63 16.52
N GLN A 50 11.17 9.29 17.00
CA GLN A 50 12.01 8.85 18.13
C GLN A 50 12.52 7.39 18.00
N LYS A 51 12.69 6.90 16.77
CA LYS A 51 13.08 5.52 16.47
C LYS A 51 14.61 5.34 16.50
N LYS A 52 15.05 4.23 17.10
CA LYS A 52 16.47 3.79 17.18
C LYS A 52 16.93 2.92 16.00
N LYS A 53 16.04 2.61 15.07
CA LYS A 53 16.26 1.92 13.79
C LYS A 53 15.07 2.29 12.91
N GLY A 54 15.32 2.49 11.62
CA GLY A 54 14.27 2.75 10.64
C GLY A 54 14.81 2.57 9.22
N PHE A 55 13.90 2.60 8.27
CA PHE A 55 14.15 2.58 6.84
C PHE A 55 13.83 3.95 6.23
N PHE A 56 14.82 4.62 5.67
CA PHE A 56 14.60 5.86 4.90
C PHE A 56 14.62 5.63 3.39
N LEU A 57 14.02 6.53 2.63
CA LEU A 57 14.19 6.65 1.19
C LEU A 57 14.52 8.11 0.86
N GLU A 58 15.63 8.34 0.14
CA GLU A 58 16.07 9.67 -0.28
C GLU A 58 16.20 9.72 -1.80
N ILE A 59 15.36 10.54 -2.43
CA ILE A 59 15.45 10.89 -3.86
C ILE A 59 16.21 12.20 -3.97
N GLY A 60 17.11 12.27 -4.93
CA GLY A 60 18.04 13.40 -5.07
C GLY A 60 19.20 13.29 -4.08
N ALA A 61 19.73 12.08 -3.90
CA ALA A 61 20.77 11.82 -2.90
C ALA A 61 22.11 12.54 -3.17
N HIS A 62 22.30 13.10 -4.37
CA HIS A 62 23.50 13.83 -4.80
C HIS A 62 24.76 12.99 -4.54
N ASP A 63 25.79 13.53 -3.91
CA ASP A 63 27.02 12.82 -3.56
C ASP A 63 26.87 11.85 -2.38
N GLY A 64 25.68 11.80 -1.76
CA GLY A 64 25.32 10.95 -0.62
C GLY A 64 25.70 11.52 0.75
N GLN A 65 26.29 12.71 0.81
CA GLN A 65 26.74 13.36 2.04
C GLN A 65 26.37 14.85 2.13
N TYR A 66 26.61 15.62 1.08
CA TYR A 66 26.26 17.04 1.00
C TYR A 66 24.75 17.20 1.09
N LEU A 67 24.30 18.01 2.05
CA LEU A 67 22.88 18.28 2.32
C LEU A 67 22.01 17.03 2.56
N SER A 68 22.60 15.86 2.87
CA SER A 68 21.83 14.63 3.03
C SER A 68 20.90 14.69 4.23
N ASN A 69 19.63 14.38 3.97
CA ASN A 69 18.58 14.34 4.99
C ASN A 69 18.60 13.05 5.82
N THR A 70 19.40 12.05 5.42
CA THR A 70 19.35 10.71 6.01
C THR A 70 20.65 10.24 6.64
N LEU A 71 21.79 10.86 6.31
CA LEU A 71 23.11 10.41 6.75
C LEU A 71 23.27 10.44 8.26
N TRP A 72 22.70 11.44 8.93
CA TRP A 72 22.73 11.52 10.39
C TRP A 72 21.91 10.40 11.05
N LEU A 73 20.70 10.13 10.55
CA LEU A 73 19.84 9.02 11.02
C LEU A 73 20.54 7.66 10.89
N GLU A 74 21.22 7.44 9.77
CA GLU A 74 22.03 6.23 9.53
C GLU A 74 23.11 6.07 10.60
N LYS A 75 23.86 7.14 10.87
CA LYS A 75 25.06 7.10 11.73
C LYS A 75 24.76 7.08 13.22
N GLN A 76 23.78 7.87 13.67
CA GLN A 76 23.43 7.99 15.08
C GLN A 76 22.43 6.94 15.53
N HIS A 77 21.48 6.63 14.65
CA HIS A 77 20.31 5.83 15.01
C HIS A 77 20.29 4.51 14.25
N LYS A 78 21.39 4.06 13.64
CA LYS A 78 21.49 2.75 12.97
C LYS A 78 20.36 2.52 11.95
N TRP A 79 19.90 3.60 11.31
CA TRP A 79 18.96 3.48 10.20
C TRP A 79 19.68 2.84 9.00
N THR A 80 18.89 2.25 8.13
CA THR A 80 19.28 1.88 6.77
C THR A 80 18.29 2.52 5.81
N GLY A 81 18.51 2.41 4.51
CA GLY A 81 17.54 2.95 3.58
C GLY A 81 17.87 2.69 2.13
N LEU A 82 17.29 3.50 1.25
CA LEU A 82 17.53 3.53 -0.18
C LEU A 82 17.85 4.96 -0.62
N LEU A 83 19.00 5.13 -1.25
CA LEU A 83 19.43 6.37 -1.92
C LEU A 83 19.18 6.24 -3.42
N ILE A 84 18.50 7.20 -4.02
CA ILE A 84 18.22 7.25 -5.46
C ILE A 84 18.85 8.49 -6.06
N GLU A 85 19.73 8.29 -7.05
CA GLU A 85 20.42 9.37 -7.76
C GLU A 85 20.48 9.07 -9.27
N GLY A 86 20.02 10.03 -10.08
CA GLY A 86 19.98 9.89 -11.53
C GLY A 86 21.32 10.21 -12.21
N ASN A 87 22.16 11.05 -11.59
CA ASN A 87 23.44 11.47 -12.13
C ASN A 87 24.54 10.42 -11.89
N PRO A 88 25.06 9.76 -12.95
CA PRO A 88 26.06 8.69 -12.80
C PRO A 88 27.38 9.14 -12.20
N ASP A 89 27.73 10.43 -12.30
CA ASP A 89 28.95 10.95 -11.68
C ASP A 89 28.79 11.08 -10.17
N ARG A 90 27.60 11.47 -9.70
CA ARG A 90 27.26 11.53 -8.26
C ARG A 90 27.13 10.15 -7.64
N CYS A 91 26.57 9.17 -8.37
CA CYS A 91 26.56 7.77 -7.91
C CYS A 91 27.97 7.24 -7.57
N LYS A 92 29.00 7.63 -8.34
CA LYS A 92 30.40 7.23 -8.06
C LYS A 92 30.93 7.87 -6.77
N GLU A 93 30.39 9.01 -6.38
CA GLU A 93 30.72 9.67 -5.11
C GLU A 93 30.03 8.95 -3.95
N ILE A 94 28.73 8.62 -4.09
CA ILE A 94 27.99 7.78 -3.12
C ILE A 94 28.73 6.45 -2.89
N ASP A 95 29.16 5.77 -3.96
CA ASP A 95 29.85 4.47 -3.87
C ASP A 95 31.16 4.56 -3.06
N LYS A 96 31.83 5.71 -3.04
CA LYS A 96 33.05 5.93 -2.23
C LYS A 96 32.75 6.07 -0.74
N LEU A 97 31.56 6.54 -0.39
CA LEU A 97 31.14 6.73 1.01
C LEU A 97 30.79 5.41 1.71
N LYS A 98 30.49 4.36 0.95
CA LYS A 98 30.14 3.03 1.47
C LYS A 98 29.05 3.10 2.55
N ARG A 99 27.98 3.84 2.28
CA ARG A 99 26.85 4.02 3.20
C ARG A 99 26.17 2.69 3.52
N ASN A 100 25.58 2.62 4.71
CA ASN A 100 24.71 1.52 5.11
C ASN A 100 23.29 1.74 4.54
N ALA A 101 23.20 1.85 3.22
CA ALA A 101 21.96 2.02 2.48
C ALA A 101 22.08 1.36 1.12
N TRP A 102 20.96 0.89 0.58
CA TRP A 102 20.85 0.55 -0.82
C TRP A 102 21.11 1.80 -1.65
N ARG A 103 21.72 1.63 -2.81
CA ARG A 103 21.96 2.73 -3.75
C ARG A 103 21.43 2.36 -5.12
N LEU A 104 20.51 3.15 -5.63
CA LEU A 104 20.02 3.06 -7.01
C LEU A 104 20.60 4.21 -7.85
N CYS A 105 21.37 3.87 -8.88
CA CYS A 105 21.87 4.83 -9.85
C CYS A 105 20.98 4.86 -11.10
N ALA A 106 19.80 5.44 -10.97
CA ALA A 106 18.77 5.49 -12.00
C ALA A 106 17.74 6.56 -11.68
N CYS A 107 16.94 6.94 -12.67
CA CYS A 107 15.77 7.78 -12.47
C CYS A 107 14.51 6.95 -12.14
N LEU A 108 13.43 7.63 -11.78
CA LEU A 108 12.12 7.00 -11.54
C LEU A 108 11.15 7.30 -12.68
N SER A 109 10.55 6.26 -13.25
CA SER A 109 9.45 6.38 -14.22
C SER A 109 8.67 5.08 -14.33
N ASN A 110 7.35 5.20 -14.54
CA ASN A 110 6.47 4.05 -14.74
C ASN A 110 6.32 3.67 -16.22
N SER A 111 6.69 4.55 -17.16
CA SER A 111 6.38 4.39 -18.58
C SER A 111 7.60 4.36 -19.48
N GLN A 112 8.70 4.99 -19.07
CA GLN A 112 9.90 5.10 -19.89
C GLN A 112 11.08 4.41 -19.22
N THR A 113 11.76 3.54 -19.96
CA THR A 113 12.94 2.82 -19.48
C THR A 113 14.22 3.64 -19.62
N ASN A 114 14.24 4.64 -20.50
CA ASN A 114 15.39 5.50 -20.78
C ASN A 114 14.93 6.92 -21.02
N ILE A 115 15.39 7.85 -20.18
CA ILE A 115 14.95 9.25 -20.23
C ILE A 115 16.15 10.18 -20.41
N SER A 116 15.91 11.27 -21.13
CA SER A 116 16.81 12.42 -21.21
C SER A 116 16.98 13.05 -19.83
N PHE A 117 18.21 13.12 -19.35
CA PHE A 117 18.56 13.77 -18.09
C PHE A 117 19.63 14.82 -18.33
N ILE A 118 19.46 16.01 -17.75
CA ILE A 118 20.45 17.08 -17.88
C ILE A 118 21.22 17.16 -16.56
N LYS A 119 22.53 16.93 -16.61
CA LYS A 119 23.40 17.03 -15.43
C LYS A 119 24.21 18.33 -15.46
N ASP A 120 24.15 19.18 -14.44
CA ASP A 120 24.95 20.39 -14.41
C ASP A 120 25.40 20.76 -12.98
N GLY A 121 26.62 20.33 -12.63
CA GLY A 121 27.20 20.59 -11.31
C GLY A 121 26.35 20.00 -10.18
N ASP A 122 25.80 20.88 -9.35
CA ASP A 122 24.98 20.52 -8.19
C ASP A 122 23.48 20.37 -8.49
N ILE A 123 23.05 20.66 -9.73
CA ILE A 123 21.65 20.64 -10.16
C ILE A 123 21.49 19.65 -11.32
N GLY A 124 20.36 18.95 -11.40
CA GLY A 124 20.04 18.11 -12.55
C GLY A 124 18.72 17.36 -12.42
N GLY A 125 18.15 16.94 -13.55
CA GLY A 125 16.86 16.25 -13.53
C GLY A 125 16.44 15.68 -14.89
N ILE A 126 15.30 14.99 -14.87
CA ILE A 126 14.63 14.47 -16.07
C ILE A 126 14.12 15.65 -16.90
N GLU A 127 14.54 15.76 -18.16
CA GLU A 127 14.19 16.87 -19.07
C GLU A 127 12.67 17.15 -19.14
N ASP A 128 11.85 16.11 -19.14
CA ASP A 128 10.38 16.21 -19.22
C ASP A 128 9.71 16.62 -17.89
N HIS A 129 10.46 16.64 -16.78
CA HIS A 129 9.96 16.89 -15.43
C HIS A 129 10.65 18.05 -14.72
N LEU A 130 11.72 18.59 -15.32
CA LEU A 130 12.31 19.84 -14.90
C LEU A 130 11.28 20.95 -15.06
N ASP A 131 11.16 21.81 -14.05
CA ASP A 131 10.38 23.02 -14.20
C ASP A 131 11.04 23.99 -15.22
N GLU A 132 10.26 24.96 -15.69
CA GLU A 132 10.73 25.94 -16.68
C GLU A 132 11.96 26.73 -16.24
N HIS A 133 12.23 26.82 -14.94
CA HIS A 133 13.34 27.57 -14.39
C HIS A 133 14.63 26.75 -14.43
N HIS A 134 14.61 25.51 -13.92
CA HIS A 134 15.73 24.59 -14.04
C HIS A 134 16.13 24.39 -15.51
N MET A 135 15.15 24.34 -16.43
CA MET A 135 15.41 24.28 -17.87
C MET A 135 16.14 25.50 -18.47
N LYS A 136 16.15 26.65 -17.78
CA LYS A 136 16.88 27.86 -18.20
C LYS A 136 18.31 27.92 -17.66
N ILE A 137 18.55 27.34 -16.48
CA ILE A 137 19.87 27.35 -15.85
C ILE A 137 20.75 26.22 -16.41
N LEU A 138 20.17 25.05 -16.66
CA LEU A 138 20.92 23.86 -17.04
C LEU A 138 21.48 23.96 -18.48
N ASP A 139 22.78 23.68 -18.65
CA ASP A 139 23.38 23.58 -19.99
C ASP A 139 22.90 22.29 -20.68
N ARG A 140 22.05 22.45 -21.69
CA ARG A 140 21.53 21.36 -22.54
C ARG A 140 22.63 20.53 -23.22
N LYS A 141 23.86 21.03 -23.32
CA LYS A 141 25.01 20.26 -23.82
C LYS A 141 25.40 19.12 -22.89
N ASN A 142 25.04 19.19 -21.62
CA ASN A 142 25.31 18.14 -20.62
C ASN A 142 24.22 17.06 -20.55
N LYS A 143 23.39 16.96 -21.58
CA LYS A 143 22.35 15.94 -21.70
C LYS A 143 22.95 14.54 -21.79
N ILE A 144 22.44 13.66 -20.94
CA ILE A 144 22.75 12.22 -20.89
C ILE A 144 21.46 11.41 -20.97
N PHE A 145 21.58 10.11 -21.20
CA PHE A 145 20.48 9.16 -21.05
C PHE A 145 20.73 8.31 -19.81
N VAL A 146 19.69 8.20 -18.98
CA VAL A 146 19.73 7.43 -17.73
C VAL A 146 18.62 6.39 -17.74
N PRO A 147 18.87 5.19 -17.18
CA PRO A 147 17.83 4.20 -17.03
C PRO A 147 16.81 4.66 -15.99
N CYS A 148 15.56 4.28 -16.17
CA CYS A 148 14.47 4.59 -15.27
C CYS A 148 13.75 3.31 -14.84
N PHE A 149 13.35 3.25 -13.56
CA PHE A 149 12.59 2.13 -13.02
C PHE A 149 11.37 2.63 -12.24
N ALA A 150 10.30 1.84 -12.24
CA ALA A 150 9.16 2.09 -11.36
C ALA A 150 9.58 1.90 -9.90
N ILE A 151 9.21 2.84 -9.02
CA ILE A 151 9.56 2.78 -7.60
C ILE A 151 9.07 1.50 -6.92
N GLU A 152 7.87 1.03 -7.30
CA GLU A 152 7.31 -0.22 -6.81
C GLU A 152 8.20 -1.41 -7.15
N HIS A 153 8.71 -1.50 -8.39
CA HIS A 153 9.63 -2.57 -8.78
C HIS A 153 10.92 -2.55 -7.94
N ILE A 154 11.46 -1.36 -7.64
CA ILE A 154 12.66 -1.21 -6.81
C ILE A 154 12.38 -1.67 -5.38
N LEU A 155 11.31 -1.17 -4.76
CA LEU A 155 10.93 -1.50 -3.39
C LEU A 155 10.60 -2.98 -3.21
N ASN A 156 9.92 -3.57 -4.19
CA ASN A 156 9.64 -5.01 -4.23
C ASN A 156 10.91 -5.83 -4.33
N LYS A 157 11.88 -5.38 -5.13
CA LYS A 157 13.17 -6.07 -5.29
C LYS A 157 13.95 -6.16 -4.00
N ILE A 158 13.80 -5.18 -3.10
CA ILE A 158 14.46 -5.13 -1.80
C ILE A 158 13.54 -5.52 -0.63
N SER A 159 12.32 -5.99 -0.92
CA SER A 159 11.31 -6.40 0.06
C SER A 159 10.97 -5.32 1.10
N VAL A 160 10.77 -4.08 0.64
CA VAL A 160 10.40 -2.94 1.48
C VAL A 160 8.97 -2.50 1.16
N HIS A 161 8.09 -2.59 2.15
CA HIS A 161 6.66 -2.18 2.06
C HIS A 161 6.29 -1.10 3.10
N HIS A 162 7.26 -0.72 3.93
CA HIS A 162 7.13 0.33 4.93
C HIS A 162 8.38 1.21 4.92
N ILE A 163 8.17 2.53 4.91
CA ILE A 163 9.23 3.54 4.94
C ILE A 163 8.97 4.46 6.13
N ASP A 164 9.93 4.57 7.04
CA ASP A 164 9.82 5.47 8.19
C ASP A 164 9.96 6.94 7.76
N PHE A 165 10.91 7.22 6.86
CA PHE A 165 11.17 8.58 6.37
C PHE A 165 11.39 8.62 4.86
N PHE A 166 10.61 9.43 4.16
CA PHE A 166 10.73 9.67 2.72
C PHE A 166 11.15 11.12 2.46
N SER A 167 12.38 11.31 2.00
CA SER A 167 12.94 12.59 1.55
C SER A 167 12.80 12.69 0.03
N LEU A 168 11.96 13.61 -0.44
CA LEU A 168 11.66 13.82 -1.85
C LEU A 168 12.20 15.17 -2.32
N ASN A 169 13.37 15.12 -2.94
CA ASN A 169 13.96 16.23 -3.67
C ASN A 169 14.27 15.75 -5.10
N ALA A 170 13.47 16.16 -6.07
CA ALA A 170 13.58 15.70 -7.45
C ALA A 170 13.69 16.86 -8.45
N GLU A 171 14.16 18.02 -7.98
CA GLU A 171 14.41 19.22 -8.80
C GLU A 171 13.22 19.58 -9.72
N GLY A 172 11.99 19.49 -9.18
CA GLY A 172 10.72 19.72 -9.89
C GLY A 172 9.93 18.46 -10.25
N GLY A 173 10.52 17.26 -10.09
CA GLY A 173 9.89 15.97 -10.36
C GLY A 173 8.97 15.44 -9.25
N GLU A 174 8.79 16.16 -8.15
CA GLU A 174 8.14 15.67 -6.93
C GLU A 174 6.69 15.23 -7.19
N MET A 175 5.96 16.02 -7.98
CA MET A 175 4.57 15.71 -8.34
C MET A 175 4.45 14.42 -9.15
N ALA A 176 5.43 14.13 -10.02
CA ALA A 176 5.43 12.92 -10.84
C ALA A 176 5.69 11.68 -9.97
N VAL A 177 6.63 11.78 -9.01
CA VAL A 177 6.90 10.72 -8.03
C VAL A 177 5.68 10.45 -7.14
N LEU A 178 5.05 11.48 -6.58
CA LEU A 178 3.85 11.28 -5.74
C LEU A 178 2.70 10.64 -6.53
N LYS A 179 2.49 11.06 -7.78
CA LYS A 179 1.45 10.45 -8.64
C LYS A 179 1.74 8.98 -8.94
N SER A 180 3.00 8.61 -9.17
CA SER A 180 3.38 7.22 -9.47
C SER A 180 3.16 6.28 -8.28
N MET A 181 3.22 6.80 -7.05
CA MET A 181 3.03 6.03 -5.81
C MET A 181 1.59 6.00 -5.29
N ARG A 182 0.67 6.75 -5.92
CA ARG A 182 -0.66 7.02 -5.35
C ARG A 182 -1.48 5.75 -5.10
N SER A 183 -1.46 4.79 -6.03
CA SER A 183 -2.18 3.52 -5.89
C SER A 183 -1.65 2.73 -4.70
N SER A 184 -0.33 2.49 -4.67
CA SER A 184 0.35 1.79 -3.57
C SER A 184 0.10 2.41 -2.19
N LEU A 185 0.11 3.74 -2.09
CA LEU A 185 -0.16 4.44 -0.82
C LEU A 185 -1.65 4.37 -0.43
N LYS A 186 -2.57 4.53 -1.38
CA LYS A 186 -4.01 4.52 -1.13
C LYS A 186 -4.50 3.15 -0.65
N TYR A 187 -3.95 2.08 -1.22
CA TYR A 187 -4.34 0.70 -0.90
C TYR A 187 -3.47 0.05 0.19
N GLY A 188 -2.53 0.79 0.77
CA GLY A 188 -1.70 0.31 1.88
C GLY A 188 -0.58 -0.66 1.50
N MET A 189 -0.36 -0.91 0.20
CA MET A 189 0.77 -1.73 -0.30
C MET A 189 2.13 -1.12 0.05
N LEU A 190 2.16 0.20 0.20
CA LEU A 190 3.28 0.96 0.71
C LEU A 190 2.78 1.91 1.78
N THR A 191 3.46 1.94 2.92
CA THR A 191 3.19 2.93 3.96
C THR A 191 4.41 3.81 4.20
N VAL A 192 4.18 5.10 4.42
CA VAL A 192 5.21 6.07 4.75
C VAL A 192 4.81 6.80 6.02
N ASP A 193 5.70 6.89 7.01
CA ASP A 193 5.35 7.55 8.27
C ASP A 193 5.58 9.07 8.22
N VAL A 194 6.72 9.51 7.69
CA VAL A 194 7.08 10.92 7.56
C VAL A 194 7.58 11.23 6.16
N TRP A 195 7.05 12.28 5.56
CA TRP A 195 7.51 12.86 4.30
C TRP A 195 8.22 14.18 4.57
N SER A 196 9.34 14.44 3.88
CA SER A 196 9.87 15.79 3.64
C SER A 196 9.92 16.00 2.15
N ILE A 197 9.22 17.01 1.64
CA ILE A 197 9.05 17.24 0.21
C ILE A 197 9.48 18.67 -0.10
N GLU A 198 10.48 18.83 -0.95
CA GLU A 198 10.87 20.14 -1.45
C GLU A 198 9.75 20.72 -2.32
N TYR A 199 9.36 21.96 -2.04
CA TYR A 199 8.34 22.66 -2.82
C TYR A 199 8.79 24.04 -3.29
N SER A 200 9.91 24.54 -2.76
CA SER A 200 10.42 25.87 -3.07
C SER A 200 10.98 25.94 -4.48
N VAL A 201 10.70 27.04 -5.17
CA VAL A 201 11.29 27.34 -6.48
C VAL A 201 12.13 28.60 -6.32
N ARG A 202 13.39 28.55 -6.77
CA ARG A 202 14.35 29.67 -6.63
C ARG A 202 14.78 30.19 -8.00
N ASP A 203 15.01 31.49 -8.11
CA ASP A 203 15.62 32.16 -9.27
C ASP A 203 16.78 33.05 -8.80
N ASN A 204 18.01 32.73 -9.22
CA ASN A 204 19.23 33.51 -8.92
C ASN A 204 19.29 34.01 -7.46
N HIS A 205 19.01 33.10 -6.51
CA HIS A 205 18.97 33.31 -5.04
C HIS A 205 17.69 33.94 -4.45
N GLN A 206 16.66 34.26 -5.24
CA GLN A 206 15.36 34.70 -4.75
C GLN A 206 14.30 33.60 -4.87
N THR A 207 13.50 33.40 -3.82
CA THR A 207 12.38 32.45 -3.86
C THR A 207 11.24 33.01 -4.70
N LEU A 208 10.78 32.23 -5.68
CA LEU A 208 9.57 32.48 -6.46
C LEU A 208 8.36 32.07 -5.64
N VAL A 209 7.91 32.98 -4.79
CA VAL A 209 6.89 32.75 -3.75
C VAL A 209 5.59 32.20 -4.33
N GLU A 210 5.07 32.79 -5.40
CA GLU A 210 3.77 32.35 -5.97
C GLU A 210 3.84 30.95 -6.57
N LYS A 211 4.95 30.60 -7.24
CA LYS A 211 5.16 29.25 -7.77
C LYS A 211 5.31 28.23 -6.64
N SER A 212 6.05 28.59 -5.60
CA SER A 212 6.22 27.75 -4.41
C SER A 212 4.87 27.51 -3.70
N LYS A 213 4.00 28.52 -3.63
CA LYS A 213 2.62 28.37 -3.11
C LYS A 213 1.77 27.42 -3.96
N GLU A 214 1.90 27.46 -5.29
CA GLU A 214 1.19 26.53 -6.17
C GLU A 214 1.62 25.08 -5.91
N ASN A 215 2.92 24.83 -5.76
CA ASN A 215 3.46 23.51 -5.43
C ASN A 215 2.93 23.01 -4.07
N LEU A 216 3.00 23.87 -3.04
CA LEU A 216 2.48 23.55 -1.71
C LEU A 216 0.97 23.23 -1.73
N LYS A 217 0.19 23.99 -2.50
CA LYS A 217 -1.25 23.75 -2.68
C LYS A 217 -1.52 22.40 -3.34
N PHE A 218 -0.71 21.99 -4.31
CA PHE A 218 -0.80 20.66 -4.91
C PHE A 218 -0.53 19.56 -3.87
N PHE A 219 0.52 19.68 -3.06
CA PHE A 219 0.86 18.67 -2.04
C PHE A 219 -0.21 18.55 -0.97
N ARG A 220 -0.72 19.67 -0.45
CA ARG A 220 -1.87 19.67 0.48
C ARG A 220 -3.06 18.92 -0.10
N LYS A 221 -3.46 19.27 -1.32
CA LYS A 221 -4.55 18.58 -2.03
C LYS A 221 -4.27 17.08 -2.19
N TYR A 222 -3.04 16.70 -2.55
CA TYR A 222 -2.66 15.31 -2.73
C TYR A 222 -2.84 14.50 -1.44
N PHE A 223 -2.31 15.00 -0.31
CA PHE A 223 -2.40 14.30 0.99
C PHE A 223 -3.80 14.37 1.61
N ASP A 224 -4.56 15.44 1.37
CA ASP A 224 -5.98 15.53 1.76
C ASP A 224 -6.80 14.45 1.04
N GLU A 225 -6.59 14.27 -0.26
CA GLU A 225 -7.28 13.23 -1.05
C GLU A 225 -6.79 11.81 -0.73
N LEU A 226 -5.51 11.65 -0.43
CA LEU A 226 -4.96 10.36 0.00
C LEU A 226 -5.55 9.94 1.36
N GLY A 227 -5.75 10.91 2.27
CA GLY A 227 -6.23 10.69 3.63
C GLY A 227 -5.16 10.07 4.54
N GLY A 228 -5.35 10.18 5.85
CA GLY A 228 -4.47 9.55 6.84
C GLY A 228 -3.15 10.29 7.14
N TYR A 229 -2.92 11.46 6.55
CA TYR A 229 -1.78 12.33 6.81
C TYR A 229 -2.23 13.73 7.24
N PHE A 230 -1.34 14.47 7.90
CA PHE A 230 -1.50 15.89 8.17
C PHE A 230 -0.21 16.65 7.89
N GLU A 231 -0.30 17.92 7.50
CA GLU A 231 0.86 18.82 7.40
C GLU A 231 1.33 19.15 8.82
N HIS A 232 2.57 18.75 9.14
CA HIS A 232 3.17 18.98 10.45
C HIS A 232 3.85 20.34 10.52
N SER A 233 4.72 20.64 9.55
CA SER A 233 5.53 21.85 9.53
C SER A 233 6.05 22.18 8.13
N GLN A 234 6.42 23.44 7.92
CA GLN A 234 7.22 23.88 6.77
C GLN A 234 8.62 24.23 7.28
N LEU A 235 9.66 23.73 6.62
CA LEU A 235 11.06 23.86 7.03
C LEU A 235 11.76 24.92 6.17
N SER A 236 12.28 25.97 6.81
CA SER A 236 12.95 27.09 6.14
C SER A 236 14.37 27.26 6.67
N THR A 237 15.23 27.91 5.86
CA THR A 237 16.57 28.35 6.28
C THR A 237 16.52 29.60 7.17
N ASP A 238 15.37 30.27 7.24
CA ASP A 238 15.10 31.43 8.08
C ASP A 238 13.85 31.22 8.95
N ASP A 239 13.53 32.16 9.84
CA ASP A 239 12.33 32.06 10.70
C ASP A 239 11.01 32.32 9.92
N ASN A 240 11.06 32.50 8.59
CA ASN A 240 9.89 32.81 7.77
C ASN A 240 9.19 31.54 7.28
N THR A 241 8.24 31.07 8.08
CA THR A 241 7.41 29.89 7.76
C THR A 241 6.15 30.22 6.97
N LYS A 242 6.08 31.37 6.29
CA LYS A 242 4.92 31.71 5.45
C LYS A 242 4.90 30.82 4.21
N ASP A 243 3.69 30.42 3.82
CA ASP A 243 3.46 29.66 2.58
C ASP A 243 4.20 30.29 1.39
N GLY A 244 5.03 29.48 0.74
CA GLY A 244 5.85 29.88 -0.41
C GLY A 244 7.27 30.35 -0.09
N TYR A 245 7.68 30.41 1.18
CA TYR A 245 9.03 30.83 1.57
C TYR A 245 9.91 29.69 2.08
N ALA A 246 9.33 28.70 2.76
CA ALA A 246 10.06 27.53 3.22
C ALA A 246 10.55 26.65 2.06
N VAL A 247 11.51 25.79 2.36
CA VAL A 247 12.15 24.86 1.41
C VAL A 247 11.31 23.59 1.28
N ASP A 248 11.06 22.94 2.41
CA ASP A 248 10.37 21.65 2.48
C ASP A 248 9.05 21.77 3.25
N VAL A 249 8.09 20.93 2.89
CA VAL A 249 6.88 20.67 3.70
C VAL A 249 6.95 19.26 4.26
N VAL A 250 6.57 19.12 5.53
CA VAL A 250 6.56 17.84 6.25
C VAL A 250 5.13 17.35 6.41
N PHE A 251 4.85 16.16 5.89
CA PHE A 251 3.59 15.44 6.14
C PHE A 251 3.83 14.22 7.01
N VAL A 252 2.94 14.00 7.99
CA VAL A 252 3.08 12.91 8.96
C VAL A 252 1.83 12.04 8.94
N ARG A 253 2.01 10.73 8.96
CA ARG A 253 0.91 9.76 9.06
C ARG A 253 0.24 9.89 10.42
N ILE A 254 -1.05 10.20 10.43
CA ILE A 254 -1.85 10.43 11.64
C ILE A 254 -1.73 9.26 12.61
N GLY A 255 -1.82 8.03 12.08
CA GLY A 255 -1.74 6.81 12.88
C GLY A 255 -0.38 6.63 13.57
N GLU A 256 0.72 7.09 12.98
CA GLU A 256 2.04 7.02 13.61
C GLU A 256 2.20 8.12 14.68
N TRP A 257 1.80 9.36 14.35
CA TRP A 257 1.83 10.49 15.29
C TRP A 257 1.05 10.20 16.57
N CYS A 258 -0.17 9.67 16.44
CA CYS A 258 -1.06 9.42 17.57
C CYS A 258 -0.69 8.18 18.40
N LYS A 259 0.40 7.45 18.07
CA LYS A 259 0.98 6.44 18.98
C LYS A 259 1.68 7.07 20.17
N THR A 260 2.32 8.22 19.99
CA THR A 260 3.18 8.85 21.00
C THR A 260 2.70 10.22 21.44
N LYS A 261 1.85 10.89 20.64
CA LYS A 261 1.32 12.22 20.92
C LYS A 261 -0.19 12.18 21.18
N VAL A 262 -0.68 13.10 22.01
CA VAL A 262 -2.11 13.21 22.36
C VAL A 262 -2.82 14.29 21.53
N LYS A 263 -2.06 15.24 20.96
CA LYS A 263 -2.58 16.38 20.20
C LYS A 263 -1.76 16.60 18.93
N PHE A 264 -2.39 17.16 17.91
CA PHE A 264 -1.73 17.70 16.72
C PHE A 264 -1.11 19.08 17.00
N PRO A 265 -0.18 19.58 16.16
CA PRO A 265 0.45 20.90 16.33
C PRO A 265 -0.54 22.07 16.40
N ASN A 266 -1.68 21.97 15.71
CA ASN A 266 -2.75 22.97 15.75
C ASN A 266 -3.61 22.93 17.05
N GLY A 267 -3.26 22.07 18.01
CA GLY A 267 -3.93 21.93 19.30
C GLY A 267 -5.15 21.01 19.30
N THR A 268 -5.58 20.49 18.14
CA THR A 268 -6.65 19.49 18.06
C THR A 268 -6.21 18.18 18.68
N ASP A 269 -7.10 17.49 19.37
CA ASP A 269 -6.79 16.17 19.93
C ASP A 269 -6.55 15.17 18.81
N CYS A 270 -5.56 14.30 18.99
CA CYS A 270 -5.51 13.06 18.24
C CYS A 270 -6.88 12.40 18.32
N PRO A 271 -7.35 11.73 17.26
CA PRO A 271 -8.58 10.96 17.33
C PRO A 271 -8.46 10.09 18.57
N LYS A 272 -9.32 10.35 19.58
CA LYS A 272 -9.33 9.54 20.79
C LYS A 272 -9.34 8.10 20.31
N LYS A 273 -8.49 7.22 20.86
CA LYS A 273 -8.73 5.76 20.74
C LYS A 273 -10.22 5.63 20.97
N GLN A 274 -10.96 5.32 19.90
CA GLN A 274 -12.38 5.60 19.90
C GLN A 274 -12.97 4.89 21.11
N LYS A 275 -13.99 5.50 21.73
CA LYS A 275 -14.77 4.89 22.81
C LYS A 275 -14.93 3.42 22.43
N ALA A 276 -14.24 2.51 23.13
CA ALA A 276 -13.97 1.18 22.61
C ALA A 276 -15.33 0.52 22.36
N TYR A 277 -15.77 0.53 21.10
CA TYR A 277 -16.88 -0.29 20.67
C TYR A 277 -16.42 -1.69 21.00
N ARG A 278 -17.10 -2.35 21.93
CA ARG A 278 -16.69 -3.71 22.28
C ARG A 278 -17.04 -4.57 21.08
N ILE A 279 -16.15 -5.49 20.72
CA ILE A 279 -16.44 -6.46 19.65
C ILE A 279 -17.78 -7.15 19.94
N ASP A 280 -18.05 -7.49 21.20
CA ASP A 280 -19.31 -8.06 21.69
C ASP A 280 -20.58 -7.26 21.32
N ASP A 281 -20.47 -5.94 21.18
CA ASP A 281 -21.63 -5.10 20.82
C ASP A 281 -22.04 -5.30 19.35
N PHE A 282 -21.12 -5.83 18.52
CA PHE A 282 -21.27 -5.99 17.07
C PHE A 282 -21.10 -7.43 16.60
N LEU A 283 -20.67 -8.34 17.46
CA LEU A 283 -20.49 -9.76 17.20
C LEU A 283 -21.66 -10.55 17.77
N LEU A 284 -22.42 -11.22 16.91
CA LEU A 284 -23.47 -12.15 17.34
C LEU A 284 -23.03 -13.59 17.13
N HIS A 285 -23.41 -14.43 18.10
CA HIS A 285 -23.18 -15.86 18.11
C HIS A 285 -23.96 -16.58 17.00
N PRO A 286 -23.43 -17.72 16.50
CA PRO A 286 -24.13 -18.56 15.55
C PRO A 286 -25.41 -19.14 16.16
N PHE A 287 -26.44 -19.26 15.32
CA PHE A 287 -27.60 -20.06 15.68
C PHE A 287 -27.24 -21.55 15.65
N PRO A 288 -27.97 -22.42 16.38
CA PRO A 288 -27.77 -23.86 16.27
C PRO A 288 -27.90 -24.35 14.83
N PHE A 289 -27.07 -25.31 14.44
CA PHE A 289 -27.17 -25.93 13.12
C PHE A 289 -28.52 -26.65 12.96
N GLU A 290 -29.23 -26.34 11.87
CA GLU A 290 -30.48 -27.01 11.51
C GLU A 290 -30.40 -27.55 10.08
N LYS A 291 -30.82 -28.80 9.88
CA LYS A 291 -30.94 -29.36 8.54
C LYS A 291 -32.15 -28.75 7.83
N VAL A 292 -31.92 -28.12 6.69
CA VAL A 292 -32.99 -27.54 5.86
C VAL A 292 -33.32 -28.44 4.66
N LYS A 293 -34.52 -28.26 4.08
CA LYS A 293 -34.99 -29.07 2.94
C LYS A 293 -34.23 -28.80 1.64
N ASP A 294 -33.73 -27.59 1.45
CA ASP A 294 -33.04 -27.11 0.25
C ASP A 294 -31.53 -26.92 0.50
N ALA A 295 -30.93 -27.82 1.29
CA ALA A 295 -29.53 -27.72 1.70
C ALA A 295 -28.55 -27.67 0.50
N ASP A 296 -28.90 -28.30 -0.62
CA ASP A 296 -28.09 -28.35 -1.85
C ASP A 296 -28.20 -27.10 -2.74
N LYS A 297 -29.13 -26.18 -2.43
CA LYS A 297 -29.32 -24.95 -3.20
C LYS A 297 -28.06 -24.08 -3.12
N ARG A 298 -27.65 -23.49 -4.24
CA ARG A 298 -26.48 -22.61 -4.31
C ARG A 298 -26.86 -21.17 -4.63
N TYR A 299 -26.00 -20.27 -4.19
CA TYR A 299 -26.18 -18.83 -4.40
C TYR A 299 -24.95 -18.16 -5.04
N SER A 300 -23.75 -18.71 -4.88
CA SER A 300 -22.50 -18.16 -5.41
C SER A 300 -22.57 -17.82 -6.91
N GLN A 301 -22.00 -16.68 -7.31
CA GLN A 301 -22.06 -16.21 -8.71
C GLN A 301 -21.23 -17.05 -9.67
N ALA A 302 -20.04 -17.48 -9.24
CA ALA A 302 -19.02 -18.11 -10.08
C ALA A 302 -18.55 -19.45 -9.51
N LYS A 303 -19.42 -20.13 -8.73
CA LYS A 303 -19.15 -21.43 -8.10
C LYS A 303 -18.01 -21.42 -7.09
N GLN A 304 -17.77 -20.27 -6.43
CA GLN A 304 -16.80 -20.14 -5.35
C GLN A 304 -17.01 -21.22 -4.28
N ASP A 305 -18.27 -21.48 -3.93
CA ASP A 305 -18.68 -22.47 -2.95
C ASP A 305 -18.26 -23.91 -3.35
N GLN A 306 -18.42 -24.27 -4.63
CA GLN A 306 -18.04 -25.56 -5.20
C GLN A 306 -16.52 -25.73 -5.19
N VAL A 307 -15.78 -24.73 -5.66
CA VAL A 307 -14.31 -24.79 -5.71
C VAL A 307 -13.73 -24.93 -4.31
N ALA A 308 -14.32 -24.23 -3.33
CA ALA A 308 -13.94 -24.41 -1.93
C ALA A 308 -14.11 -25.84 -1.44
N TYR A 309 -15.27 -26.44 -1.72
CA TYR A 309 -15.50 -27.83 -1.35
C TYR A 309 -14.64 -28.82 -2.11
N ASP A 310 -14.37 -28.62 -3.40
CA ASP A 310 -13.59 -29.55 -4.21
C ASP A 310 -12.11 -29.59 -3.80
N ILE A 311 -11.56 -28.45 -3.39
CA ILE A 311 -10.17 -28.36 -2.92
C ILE A 311 -10.05 -28.93 -1.51
N LEU A 312 -10.96 -28.57 -0.61
CA LEU A 312 -10.82 -28.88 0.83
C LEU A 312 -11.45 -30.23 1.20
N LYS A 313 -12.51 -30.65 0.50
CA LYS A 313 -13.29 -31.89 0.69
C LYS A 313 -13.63 -32.16 2.15
N LYS A 314 -13.99 -31.10 2.87
CA LYS A 314 -14.13 -31.08 4.33
C LYS A 314 -15.60 -31.00 4.75
N GLN A 315 -15.95 -31.74 5.80
CA GLN A 315 -17.19 -31.54 6.57
C GLN A 315 -16.85 -30.70 7.80
N SER A 316 -17.76 -29.81 8.20
CA SER A 316 -17.60 -28.97 9.39
C SER A 316 -16.31 -28.13 9.38
N GLY A 317 -16.12 -27.36 8.31
CA GLY A 317 -15.08 -26.33 8.25
C GLY A 317 -15.52 -25.00 8.87
N PHE A 318 -14.55 -24.07 8.99
CA PHE A 318 -14.78 -22.69 9.40
C PHE A 318 -14.51 -21.73 8.24
N PHE A 319 -15.50 -20.95 7.81
CA PHE A 319 -15.32 -19.92 6.80
C PHE A 319 -15.26 -18.51 7.39
N VAL A 320 -14.64 -17.57 6.66
CA VAL A 320 -14.84 -16.13 6.83
C VAL A 320 -15.39 -15.57 5.51
N ASP A 321 -16.48 -14.82 5.57
CA ASP A 321 -17.15 -14.20 4.41
C ASP A 321 -17.23 -12.69 4.66
N ILE A 322 -16.43 -11.91 3.93
CA ILE A 322 -16.41 -10.45 4.05
C ILE A 322 -17.18 -9.86 2.87
N GLY A 323 -18.09 -8.92 3.18
CA GLY A 323 -19.10 -8.48 2.23
C GLY A 323 -20.25 -9.46 2.14
N ALA A 324 -20.64 -10.02 3.29
CA ALA A 324 -21.68 -11.05 3.35
C ALA A 324 -23.08 -10.58 2.86
N HIS A 325 -23.24 -9.28 2.59
CA HIS A 325 -24.46 -8.65 2.08
C HIS A 325 -25.65 -8.99 2.99
N ASP A 326 -26.76 -9.49 2.44
CA ASP A 326 -27.93 -9.92 3.20
C ASP A 326 -27.79 -11.33 3.80
N GLY A 327 -26.65 -12.00 3.57
CA GLY A 327 -26.31 -13.32 4.07
C GLY A 327 -26.80 -14.48 3.20
N GLN A 328 -27.51 -14.22 2.10
CA GLN A 328 -28.03 -15.24 1.19
C GLN A 328 -27.77 -14.91 -0.28
N PHE A 329 -28.09 -13.69 -0.71
CA PHE A 329 -27.88 -13.24 -2.07
C PHE A 329 -26.40 -13.39 -2.42
N LEU A 330 -26.12 -14.19 -3.46
CA LEU A 330 -24.77 -14.45 -3.96
C LEU A 330 -23.80 -15.10 -2.96
N SER A 331 -24.29 -15.63 -1.84
CA SER A 331 -23.41 -16.12 -0.78
C SER A 331 -22.51 -17.27 -1.24
N ASN A 332 -21.21 -17.12 -0.99
CA ASN A 332 -20.18 -18.12 -1.24
C ASN A 332 -20.10 -19.19 -0.13
N THR A 333 -20.84 -19.01 0.98
CA THR A 333 -20.68 -19.81 2.20
C THR A 333 -21.95 -20.52 2.66
N LEU A 334 -23.13 -20.05 2.24
CA LEU A 334 -24.41 -20.59 2.71
C LEU A 334 -24.67 -22.05 2.27
N TRP A 335 -24.13 -22.46 1.12
CA TRP A 335 -24.19 -23.87 0.70
C TRP A 335 -23.28 -24.76 1.56
N LEU A 336 -22.05 -24.32 1.85
CA LEU A 336 -21.11 -25.04 2.73
C LEU A 336 -21.71 -25.23 4.14
N GLU A 337 -22.35 -24.19 4.67
CA GLU A 337 -23.05 -24.22 5.95
C GLU A 337 -24.14 -25.30 5.96
N ARG A 338 -25.11 -25.20 5.04
CA ARG A 338 -26.32 -26.04 5.05
C ARG A 338 -26.06 -27.48 4.62
N GLN A 339 -25.23 -27.68 3.60
CA GLN A 339 -24.98 -29.00 3.00
C GLN A 339 -23.87 -29.77 3.73
N HIS A 340 -22.87 -29.06 4.26
CA HIS A 340 -21.65 -29.67 4.79
C HIS A 340 -21.41 -29.38 6.27
N ALA A 341 -22.41 -28.82 6.96
CA ALA A 341 -22.38 -28.49 8.39
C ALA A 341 -21.18 -27.61 8.78
N TRP A 342 -20.75 -26.72 7.87
CA TRP A 342 -19.77 -25.70 8.18
C TRP A 342 -20.38 -24.63 9.09
N THR A 343 -19.54 -23.96 9.85
CA THR A 343 -19.85 -22.70 10.53
C THR A 343 -18.87 -21.64 10.03
N GLY A 344 -19.01 -20.40 10.45
CA GLY A 344 -18.05 -19.37 10.09
C GLY A 344 -18.31 -18.02 10.71
N LEU A 345 -17.75 -16.99 10.10
CA LEU A 345 -17.93 -15.59 10.44
C LEU A 345 -18.35 -14.82 9.19
N LEU A 346 -19.52 -14.18 9.26
CA LEU A 346 -20.04 -13.25 8.26
C LEU A 346 -19.70 -11.83 8.69
N ILE A 347 -19.02 -11.05 7.86
CA ILE A 347 -18.64 -9.66 8.15
C ILE A 347 -19.35 -8.75 7.14
N GLU A 348 -20.13 -7.80 7.67
CA GLU A 348 -20.88 -6.82 6.88
C GLU A 348 -20.85 -5.47 7.59
N ALA A 349 -20.48 -4.41 6.87
CA ALA A 349 -20.36 -3.07 7.46
C ALA A 349 -21.71 -2.31 7.48
N ASN A 350 -22.64 -2.64 6.59
CA ASN A 350 -23.95 -1.99 6.49
C ASN A 350 -24.94 -2.53 7.53
N PRO A 351 -25.35 -1.74 8.54
CA PRO A 351 -26.25 -2.19 9.60
C PRO A 351 -27.63 -2.63 9.11
N ASP A 352 -28.10 -2.11 7.97
CA ASP A 352 -29.38 -2.52 7.41
C ASP A 352 -29.30 -3.91 6.75
N LEU A 353 -28.14 -4.28 6.20
CA LEU A 353 -27.85 -5.62 5.71
C LEU A 353 -27.58 -6.60 6.86
N CYS A 354 -26.86 -6.19 7.92
CA CYS A 354 -26.71 -6.98 9.14
C CYS A 354 -28.07 -7.42 9.72
N LYS A 355 -29.08 -6.53 9.74
CA LYS A 355 -30.46 -6.87 10.16
C LYS A 355 -31.12 -7.91 9.25
N LYS A 356 -30.76 -7.98 7.96
CA LYS A 356 -31.24 -9.03 7.05
C LYS A 356 -30.55 -10.35 7.36
N ILE A 357 -29.23 -10.35 7.58
CA ILE A 357 -28.48 -11.55 8.01
C ILE A 357 -29.08 -12.12 9.30
N ASP A 358 -29.34 -11.27 10.30
CA ASP A 358 -29.89 -11.68 11.60
C ASP A 358 -31.25 -12.41 11.46
N LYS A 359 -32.06 -12.05 10.46
CA LYS A 359 -33.35 -12.70 10.18
C LYS A 359 -33.20 -14.10 9.58
N LEU A 360 -32.10 -14.38 8.89
CA LEU A 360 -31.81 -15.69 8.31
C LEU A 360 -31.42 -16.73 9.36
N LYS A 361 -30.97 -16.29 10.55
CA LYS A 361 -30.56 -17.15 11.66
C LYS A 361 -29.52 -18.20 11.25
N ARG A 362 -28.49 -17.77 10.52
CA ARG A 362 -27.43 -18.66 10.01
C ARG A 362 -26.64 -19.31 11.15
N HIS A 363 -26.14 -20.52 10.89
CA HIS A 363 -25.15 -21.21 11.73
C HIS A 363 -23.75 -20.62 11.52
N ALA A 364 -23.63 -19.32 11.72
CA ALA A 364 -22.39 -18.57 11.59
C ALA A 364 -22.42 -17.36 12.54
N TRP A 365 -21.26 -17.00 13.07
CA TRP A 365 -21.07 -15.72 13.71
C TRP A 365 -21.35 -14.61 12.71
N ARG A 366 -21.80 -13.47 13.20
CA ARG A 366 -21.96 -12.27 12.38
C ARG A 366 -21.28 -11.10 13.05
N LEU A 367 -20.45 -10.37 12.34
CA LEU A 367 -19.83 -9.13 12.79
C LEU A 367 -20.37 -7.97 11.94
N CYS A 368 -21.02 -7.00 12.59
CA CYS A 368 -21.52 -5.80 11.93
C CYS A 368 -20.50 -4.64 11.99
N ALA A 369 -19.42 -4.75 11.23
CA ALA A 369 -18.26 -3.84 11.28
C ALA A 369 -17.39 -3.95 10.01
N CYS A 370 -16.43 -3.05 9.86
CA CYS A 370 -15.32 -3.20 8.90
C CYS A 370 -14.10 -3.89 9.54
N LEU A 371 -13.15 -4.32 8.71
CA LEU A 371 -11.82 -4.71 9.17
C LEU A 371 -10.81 -3.58 8.93
N SER A 372 -9.98 -3.31 9.94
CA SER A 372 -8.83 -2.39 9.84
C SER A 372 -7.90 -2.56 11.04
N ASN A 373 -6.59 -2.44 10.81
CA ASN A 373 -5.60 -2.42 11.89
C ASN A 373 -5.29 -1.01 12.41
N THR A 374 -5.68 0.02 11.66
CA THR A 374 -5.25 1.40 11.91
C THR A 374 -6.41 2.32 12.24
N LEU A 375 -7.61 2.00 11.77
CA LEU A 375 -8.80 2.82 11.91
C LEU A 375 -9.73 2.21 12.95
N GLY A 376 -10.23 3.02 13.89
CA GLY A 376 -11.27 2.58 14.85
C GLY A 376 -12.68 2.63 14.26
N SER A 377 -12.90 3.48 13.27
CA SER A 377 -14.14 3.54 12.47
C SER A 377 -13.86 4.17 11.11
N VAL A 378 -14.78 3.96 10.17
CA VAL A 378 -14.76 4.62 8.86
C VAL A 378 -16.12 5.21 8.51
N THR A 379 -16.10 6.18 7.60
CA THR A 379 -17.32 6.63 6.91
C THR A 379 -17.64 5.64 5.80
N PHE A 380 -18.77 4.96 5.94
CA PHE A 380 -19.28 4.00 4.99
C PHE A 380 -20.46 4.61 4.22
N ILE A 381 -20.44 4.50 2.91
CA ILE A 381 -21.54 4.93 2.06
C ILE A 381 -22.44 3.71 1.80
N LYS A 382 -23.69 3.80 2.24
CA LYS A 382 -24.66 2.72 2.06
C LYS A 382 -25.08 2.64 0.59
N GLY A 383 -25.21 1.42 0.09
CA GLY A 383 -25.96 1.10 -1.11
C GLY A 383 -26.64 -0.25 -0.97
N ASP A 384 -27.68 -0.49 -1.77
CA ASP A 384 -28.44 -1.75 -1.75
C ASP A 384 -27.67 -2.90 -2.43
N THR A 385 -26.95 -2.60 -3.51
CA THR A 385 -26.10 -3.55 -4.25
C THR A 385 -24.63 -3.16 -4.29
N VAL A 386 -24.30 -1.86 -4.18
CA VAL A 386 -22.92 -1.36 -4.19
C VAL A 386 -22.79 -0.31 -3.08
N GLY A 387 -22.07 -0.65 -2.01
CA GLY A 387 -21.72 0.22 -0.89
C GLY A 387 -20.24 0.06 -0.56
N GLY A 388 -19.66 0.95 0.25
CA GLY A 388 -18.24 0.83 0.55
C GLY A 388 -17.68 1.90 1.46
N VAL A 389 -16.43 1.72 1.86
CA VAL A 389 -15.68 2.71 2.64
C VAL A 389 -15.33 3.89 1.75
N GLU A 390 -15.77 5.11 2.10
CA GLU A 390 -15.70 6.29 1.21
C GLU A 390 -14.30 6.53 0.61
N SER A 391 -13.23 6.30 1.38
CA SER A 391 -11.84 6.47 0.91
C SER A 391 -11.36 5.38 -0.06
N HIS A 392 -12.04 4.24 -0.14
CA HIS A 392 -11.63 3.06 -0.91
C HIS A 392 -12.56 2.74 -2.08
N ILE A 393 -13.73 3.38 -2.16
CA ILE A 393 -14.60 3.24 -3.34
C ILE A 393 -13.86 3.79 -4.57
N ASP A 394 -13.77 2.99 -5.63
CA ASP A 394 -13.21 3.43 -6.92
C ASP A 394 -14.07 4.54 -7.55
N GLU A 395 -13.47 5.42 -8.35
CA GLU A 395 -14.21 6.52 -9.00
C GLU A 395 -15.36 6.03 -9.90
N HIS A 396 -15.26 4.82 -10.46
CA HIS A 396 -16.32 4.20 -11.25
C HIS A 396 -17.48 3.71 -10.37
N HIS A 397 -17.18 3.09 -9.22
CA HIS A 397 -18.18 2.72 -8.22
C HIS A 397 -18.83 3.96 -7.58
N MET A 398 -18.09 5.04 -7.36
CA MET A 398 -18.64 6.32 -6.84
C MET A 398 -19.74 6.93 -7.72
N LYS A 399 -19.82 6.59 -9.01
CA LYS A 399 -20.90 7.03 -9.91
C LYS A 399 -22.21 6.26 -9.70
N MET A 400 -22.15 5.07 -9.11
CA MET A 400 -23.31 4.20 -8.85
C MET A 400 -23.88 4.35 -7.44
N VAL A 401 -23.10 4.91 -6.50
CA VAL A 401 -23.51 5.07 -5.10
C VAL A 401 -24.24 6.41 -4.89
N GLN A 402 -25.37 6.37 -4.17
CA GLN A 402 -26.07 7.59 -3.75
C GLN A 402 -25.29 8.28 -2.61
N LYS A 403 -24.54 9.34 -2.91
CA LYS A 403 -23.66 10.08 -1.99
C LYS A 403 -24.28 10.60 -0.67
N LYS A 404 -25.60 10.48 -0.47
CA LYS A 404 -26.33 11.07 0.66
C LYS A 404 -26.46 10.14 1.87
N ASP A 405 -26.34 8.83 1.72
CA ASP A 405 -26.51 7.86 2.81
C ASP A 405 -25.18 7.41 3.41
N LYS A 406 -24.55 8.29 4.18
CA LYS A 406 -23.30 8.00 4.89
C LYS A 406 -23.58 7.63 6.34
N ILE A 407 -22.87 6.62 6.82
CA ILE A 407 -22.88 6.19 8.22
C ILE A 407 -21.44 6.02 8.72
N THR A 408 -21.23 6.11 10.02
CA THR A 408 -19.95 5.74 10.64
C THR A 408 -20.07 4.33 11.19
N VAL A 409 -19.14 3.46 10.81
CA VAL A 409 -19.12 2.04 11.22
C VAL A 409 -17.81 1.74 11.94
N PRO A 410 -17.82 0.97 13.05
CA PRO A 410 -16.59 0.58 13.74
C PRO A 410 -15.76 -0.35 12.86
N CYS A 411 -14.44 -0.31 13.00
CA CYS A 411 -13.56 -1.34 12.44
C CYS A 411 -12.81 -2.07 13.56
N TYR A 412 -12.47 -3.33 13.29
CA TYR A 412 -11.68 -4.17 14.18
C TYR A 412 -10.55 -4.84 13.42
N ASN A 413 -9.45 -5.20 14.10
CA ASN A 413 -8.52 -6.15 13.50
C ASN A 413 -9.17 -7.56 13.50
N LEU A 414 -8.85 -8.38 12.51
CA LEU A 414 -9.42 -9.73 12.44
C LEU A 414 -8.97 -10.59 13.63
N GLU A 415 -7.72 -10.44 14.07
CA GLU A 415 -7.15 -11.23 15.16
C GLU A 415 -7.95 -11.09 16.46
N SER A 416 -8.35 -9.88 16.86
CA SER A 416 -9.15 -9.68 18.08
C SER A 416 -10.53 -10.32 17.94
N VAL A 417 -11.13 -10.28 16.74
CA VAL A 417 -12.42 -10.93 16.49
C VAL A 417 -12.28 -12.45 16.58
N LEU A 418 -11.23 -13.01 15.98
CA LEU A 418 -10.91 -14.44 16.05
C LEU A 418 -10.57 -14.88 17.48
N ASP A 419 -9.92 -14.02 18.26
CA ASP A 419 -9.67 -14.22 19.68
C ASP A 419 -10.97 -14.31 20.48
N GLU A 420 -11.97 -13.46 20.22
CA GLU A 420 -13.27 -13.57 20.89
C GLU A 420 -14.01 -14.86 20.49
N ILE A 421 -13.91 -15.26 19.23
CA ILE A 421 -14.53 -16.49 18.71
C ILE A 421 -13.78 -17.76 19.18
N LYS A 422 -12.50 -17.63 19.55
CA LYS A 422 -11.55 -18.72 19.86
C LYS A 422 -11.29 -19.65 18.67
N THR A 423 -11.17 -19.07 17.47
CA THR A 423 -10.86 -19.80 16.23
C THR A 423 -9.73 -19.13 15.48
N TYR A 424 -8.60 -19.83 15.31
CA TYR A 424 -7.38 -19.30 14.66
C TYR A 424 -7.08 -19.94 13.31
N HIS A 425 -7.93 -20.85 12.86
CA HIS A 425 -7.79 -21.54 11.60
C HIS A 425 -9.05 -21.36 10.77
N ILE A 426 -8.87 -20.83 9.57
CA ILE A 426 -9.92 -20.54 8.61
C ILE A 426 -9.70 -21.48 7.43
N ASP A 427 -10.70 -22.31 7.15
CA ASP A 427 -10.67 -23.25 6.02
C ASP A 427 -10.87 -22.50 4.70
N PHE A 428 -11.82 -21.57 4.66
CA PHE A 428 -12.18 -20.82 3.46
C PHE A 428 -12.42 -19.33 3.78
N PHE A 429 -11.79 -18.46 3.01
CA PHE A 429 -11.93 -17.01 3.14
C PHE A 429 -12.46 -16.44 1.82
N SER A 430 -13.68 -15.90 1.86
CA SER A 430 -14.34 -15.19 0.77
C SER A 430 -14.19 -13.69 1.02
N LEU A 431 -13.57 -12.98 0.07
CA LEU A 431 -13.32 -11.54 0.16
C LEU A 431 -13.90 -10.83 -1.08
N ASP A 432 -15.03 -10.15 -0.85
CA ASP A 432 -15.74 -9.35 -1.84
C ASP A 432 -16.22 -8.07 -1.16
N VAL A 433 -15.48 -6.98 -1.30
CA VAL A 433 -15.76 -5.71 -0.59
C VAL A 433 -15.77 -4.52 -1.53
N GLU A 434 -16.15 -4.76 -2.79
CA GLU A 434 -16.45 -3.76 -3.81
C GLU A 434 -15.32 -2.74 -4.04
N GLY A 435 -14.06 -3.21 -4.04
CA GLY A 435 -12.86 -2.44 -4.40
C GLY A 435 -11.92 -2.10 -3.23
N ALA A 436 -12.20 -2.59 -2.02
CA ALA A 436 -11.36 -2.40 -0.83
C ALA A 436 -10.53 -3.65 -0.45
N GLU A 437 -10.43 -4.64 -1.34
CA GLU A 437 -9.86 -5.97 -1.04
C GLU A 437 -8.41 -5.86 -0.58
N MET A 438 -7.59 -5.06 -1.28
CA MET A 438 -6.19 -4.84 -0.90
C MET A 438 -6.05 -4.18 0.47
N ALA A 439 -6.92 -3.22 0.82
CA ALA A 439 -6.89 -2.58 2.13
C ALA A 439 -7.25 -3.58 3.25
N VAL A 440 -8.18 -4.49 2.99
CA VAL A 440 -8.48 -5.60 3.91
C VAL A 440 -7.29 -6.54 4.02
N LEU A 441 -6.72 -7.03 2.91
CA LEU A 441 -5.57 -7.94 2.91
C LEU A 441 -4.35 -7.36 3.63
N GLU A 442 -4.05 -6.08 3.43
CA GLU A 442 -2.95 -5.42 4.14
C GLU A 442 -3.22 -5.33 5.66
N SER A 443 -4.49 -5.19 6.08
CA SER A 443 -4.84 -5.33 7.50
C SER A 443 -4.70 -6.77 8.04
N LEU A 444 -4.55 -7.77 7.17
CA LEU A 444 -4.35 -9.17 7.57
C LEU A 444 -2.88 -9.60 7.55
N ARG A 445 -1.99 -8.80 6.94
CA ARG A 445 -0.59 -9.17 6.63
C ARG A 445 0.16 -9.66 7.87
N ASP A 446 0.22 -8.86 8.93
CA ASP A 446 0.99 -9.19 10.14
C ASP A 446 0.56 -10.54 10.72
N GLY A 447 -0.75 -10.81 10.75
CA GLY A 447 -1.27 -12.06 11.30
C GLY A 447 -0.97 -13.29 10.44
N LEU A 448 -0.98 -13.12 9.11
CA LEU A 448 -0.60 -14.18 8.17
C LEU A 448 0.91 -14.47 8.21
N GLU A 449 1.75 -13.44 8.26
CA GLU A 449 3.22 -13.57 8.31
C GLU A 449 3.68 -14.16 9.65
N THR A 450 3.06 -13.75 10.76
CA THR A 450 3.35 -14.29 12.10
C THR A 450 2.65 -15.61 12.41
N ASN A 451 1.73 -16.05 11.54
CA ASN A 451 0.83 -17.19 11.76
C ASN A 451 -0.02 -17.07 13.04
N SER A 452 -0.44 -15.86 13.42
CA SER A 452 -1.43 -15.65 14.51
C SER A 452 -2.77 -16.31 14.18
N PHE A 453 -3.11 -16.35 12.89
CA PHE A 453 -4.14 -17.20 12.30
C PHE A 453 -3.66 -17.76 10.97
N THR A 454 -4.42 -18.71 10.42
CA THR A 454 -4.10 -19.31 9.11
C THR A 454 -5.34 -19.43 8.25
N VAL A 455 -5.13 -19.31 6.92
CA VAL A 455 -6.18 -19.49 5.92
C VAL A 455 -5.73 -20.57 4.94
N ASP A 456 -6.58 -21.55 4.66
CA ASP A 456 -6.25 -22.64 3.74
C ASP A 456 -6.60 -22.33 2.29
N LEU A 457 -7.69 -21.58 2.06
CA LEU A 457 -8.20 -21.22 0.75
C LEU A 457 -8.78 -19.81 0.73
N TRP A 458 -8.46 -19.05 -0.31
CA TRP A 458 -9.01 -17.73 -0.58
C TRP A 458 -9.80 -17.73 -1.88
N SER A 459 -10.93 -17.03 -1.92
CA SER A 459 -11.59 -16.53 -3.13
C SER A 459 -11.71 -15.02 -2.99
N ILE A 460 -11.14 -14.27 -3.94
CA ILE A 460 -11.05 -12.81 -3.83
C ILE A 460 -11.52 -12.19 -5.14
N GLU A 461 -12.54 -11.35 -5.07
CA GLU A 461 -12.99 -10.56 -6.22
C GLU A 461 -11.93 -9.51 -6.58
N TYR A 462 -11.69 -9.34 -7.88
CA TYR A 462 -10.78 -8.30 -8.37
C TYR A 462 -11.37 -7.50 -9.55
N ARG A 463 -12.49 -7.97 -10.10
CA ARG A 463 -13.10 -7.42 -11.31
C ARG A 463 -13.69 -6.05 -11.05
N VAL A 464 -13.47 -5.13 -11.98
CA VAL A 464 -14.07 -3.80 -11.94
C VAL A 464 -15.11 -3.65 -13.04
N TRP A 465 -16.31 -3.22 -12.68
CA TRP A 465 -17.44 -3.01 -13.58
C TRP A 465 -17.88 -1.55 -13.58
N ASP A 466 -17.99 -0.93 -14.76
CA ASP A 466 -18.39 0.49 -14.89
C ASP A 466 -19.91 0.71 -15.04
N GLY A 467 -20.68 -0.37 -15.00
CA GLY A 467 -22.14 -0.36 -15.19
C GLY A 467 -22.55 -0.84 -16.59
N LYS A 468 -21.60 -0.96 -17.51
CA LYS A 468 -21.82 -1.40 -18.89
C LYS A 468 -20.86 -2.52 -19.32
N GLN A 469 -19.62 -2.46 -18.89
CA GLN A 469 -18.57 -3.40 -19.27
C GLN A 469 -17.50 -3.56 -18.18
N VAL A 470 -16.70 -4.62 -18.32
CA VAL A 470 -15.51 -4.83 -17.49
C VAL A 470 -14.46 -3.77 -17.83
N VAL A 471 -13.92 -3.13 -16.80
CA VAL A 471 -12.78 -2.21 -16.91
C VAL A 471 -11.49 -3.05 -16.87
N TYR A 472 -11.08 -3.53 -18.04
CA TYR A 472 -9.97 -4.49 -18.18
C TYR A 472 -8.68 -4.04 -17.49
N GLU A 473 -8.20 -2.81 -17.79
CA GLU A 473 -6.92 -2.33 -17.26
C GLU A 473 -6.91 -2.28 -15.73
N LYS A 474 -8.01 -1.82 -15.12
CA LYS A 474 -8.13 -1.74 -13.67
C LYS A 474 -8.30 -3.11 -13.02
N SER A 475 -9.07 -4.00 -13.64
CA SER A 475 -9.22 -5.38 -13.18
C SER A 475 -7.88 -6.12 -13.22
N LEU A 476 -7.08 -5.90 -14.28
CA LEU A 476 -5.74 -6.48 -14.38
C LEU A 476 -4.78 -5.90 -13.34
N GLU A 477 -4.83 -4.60 -13.06
CA GLU A 477 -4.07 -3.97 -11.97
C GLU A 477 -4.41 -4.60 -10.61
N ASN A 478 -5.70 -4.79 -10.32
CA ASN A 478 -6.15 -5.44 -9.08
C ASN A 478 -5.64 -6.89 -8.98
N LEU A 479 -5.79 -7.70 -10.04
CA LEU A 479 -5.29 -9.07 -10.07
C LEU A 479 -3.77 -9.14 -9.84
N ASN A 480 -3.01 -8.26 -10.48
CA ASN A 480 -1.55 -8.20 -10.29
C ASN A 480 -1.18 -7.80 -8.87
N SER A 481 -1.95 -6.91 -8.23
CA SER A 481 -1.77 -6.53 -6.83
C SER A 481 -2.01 -7.70 -5.88
N LEU A 482 -3.05 -8.51 -6.13
CA LEU A 482 -3.33 -9.74 -5.38
C LEU A 482 -2.23 -10.78 -5.53
N ARG A 483 -1.81 -11.06 -6.78
CA ARG A 483 -0.69 -11.96 -7.07
C ARG A 483 0.57 -11.54 -6.34
N TRP A 484 0.85 -10.24 -6.39
CA TRP A 484 1.99 -9.67 -5.70
C TRP A 484 1.89 -9.83 -4.18
N TYR A 485 0.72 -9.58 -3.60
CA TYR A 485 0.49 -9.75 -2.16
C TYR A 485 0.80 -11.19 -1.72
N PHE A 486 0.19 -12.19 -2.37
CA PHE A 486 0.41 -13.60 -2.01
C PHE A 486 1.83 -14.09 -2.30
N HIS A 487 2.48 -13.55 -3.33
CA HIS A 487 3.90 -13.78 -3.57
C HIS A 487 4.76 -13.19 -2.44
N SER A 488 4.43 -11.98 -1.96
CA SER A 488 5.20 -11.28 -0.92
C SER A 488 5.15 -11.97 0.44
N ILE A 489 3.96 -12.41 0.89
CA ILE A 489 3.81 -13.12 2.17
C ILE A 489 4.30 -14.58 2.07
N GLY A 490 4.32 -15.14 0.86
CA GLY A 490 4.69 -16.52 0.58
C GLY A 490 3.68 -17.54 1.13
N GLY A 491 3.94 -18.83 0.86
CA GLY A 491 3.14 -19.93 1.41
C GLY A 491 1.79 -20.20 0.72
N TYR A 492 1.45 -19.44 -0.32
CA TYR A 492 0.25 -19.63 -1.14
C TYR A 492 0.61 -19.75 -2.62
N SER A 493 -0.26 -20.40 -3.39
CA SER A 493 -0.19 -20.48 -4.85
C SER A 493 -1.54 -20.09 -5.45
N GLU A 494 -1.51 -19.33 -6.54
CA GLU A 494 -2.70 -19.14 -7.38
C GLU A 494 -3.08 -20.50 -7.98
N HIS A 495 -4.34 -20.88 -7.83
CA HIS A 495 -4.87 -22.15 -8.27
C HIS A 495 -5.75 -22.02 -9.50
N SER A 496 -6.67 -21.05 -9.50
CA SER A 496 -7.64 -20.85 -10.58
C SER A 496 -8.23 -19.44 -10.53
N GLN A 497 -8.83 -19.01 -11.63
CA GLN A 497 -9.73 -17.86 -11.68
C GLN A 497 -11.16 -18.35 -11.89
N LEU A 498 -12.14 -17.64 -11.36
CA LEU A 498 -13.55 -18.00 -11.41
C LEU A 498 -14.31 -16.93 -12.18
N SER A 499 -15.21 -17.35 -13.07
CA SER A 499 -16.06 -16.43 -13.79
C SER A 499 -17.47 -16.98 -14.00
N ASN A 500 -18.43 -16.07 -14.09
CA ASN A 500 -19.83 -16.34 -14.41
C ASN A 500 -20.17 -16.14 -15.90
N ASP A 501 -19.26 -15.56 -16.68
CA ASP A 501 -19.40 -15.32 -18.12
C ASP A 501 -18.50 -16.22 -18.98
N GLU A 502 -17.91 -17.25 -18.35
CA GLU A 502 -16.97 -18.22 -18.95
C GLU A 502 -15.65 -17.60 -19.48
N ASN A 503 -15.40 -16.31 -19.23
CA ASN A 503 -14.12 -15.68 -19.54
C ASN A 503 -13.17 -15.74 -18.33
N PHE A 504 -12.23 -16.67 -18.38
CA PHE A 504 -11.23 -16.90 -17.34
C PHE A 504 -9.90 -16.17 -17.61
N SER A 505 -9.89 -15.23 -18.57
CA SER A 505 -8.69 -14.48 -18.89
C SER A 505 -8.39 -13.48 -17.79
N ASP A 506 -7.10 -13.27 -17.52
CA ASP A 506 -6.62 -12.21 -16.64
C ASP A 506 -7.30 -10.88 -16.98
N GLY A 507 -7.77 -10.17 -15.96
CA GLY A 507 -8.50 -8.90 -16.14
C GLY A 507 -9.98 -9.02 -16.54
N TYR A 508 -10.51 -10.24 -16.74
CA TYR A 508 -11.93 -10.47 -17.04
C TYR A 508 -12.66 -11.38 -16.05
N ALA A 509 -11.98 -12.36 -15.46
CA ALA A 509 -12.60 -13.22 -14.46
C ALA A 509 -13.05 -12.41 -13.23
N LEU A 510 -14.00 -12.98 -12.48
CA LEU A 510 -14.60 -12.35 -11.31
C LEU A 510 -13.66 -12.47 -10.09
N ASP A 511 -13.31 -13.71 -9.72
CA ASP A 511 -12.47 -14.01 -8.57
C ASP A 511 -11.15 -14.66 -8.99
N VAL A 512 -10.13 -14.50 -8.15
CA VAL A 512 -8.93 -15.32 -8.15
C VAL A 512 -8.88 -16.18 -6.88
N VAL A 513 -8.42 -17.43 -7.03
CA VAL A 513 -8.32 -18.41 -5.96
C VAL A 513 -6.86 -18.64 -5.58
N PHE A 514 -6.52 -18.40 -4.32
CA PHE A 514 -5.22 -18.74 -3.75
C PHE A 514 -5.36 -19.87 -2.73
N VAL A 515 -4.49 -20.87 -2.82
CA VAL A 515 -4.51 -22.04 -1.92
C VAL A 515 -3.20 -22.09 -1.17
N ARG A 516 -3.27 -22.35 0.14
CA ARG A 516 -2.08 -22.56 0.96
C ARG A 516 -1.30 -23.75 0.44
N ASN A 517 0.00 -23.58 0.22
CA ASN A 517 0.86 -24.60 -0.40
C ASN A 517 0.78 -25.95 0.33
N LYS A 518 0.68 -25.92 1.67
CA LYS A 518 0.52 -27.12 2.50
C LYS A 518 -0.73 -27.95 2.15
N ILE A 519 -1.80 -27.31 1.67
CA ILE A 519 -3.04 -27.99 1.27
C ILE A 519 -2.88 -28.63 -0.11
N LEU A 520 -2.31 -27.89 -1.07
CA LEU A 520 -2.00 -28.43 -2.40
C LEU A 520 -1.08 -29.65 -2.33
N CYS A 521 -0.05 -29.56 -1.49
CA CYS A 521 0.96 -30.60 -1.31
C CYS A 521 0.47 -31.87 -0.62
N LYS A 522 -0.76 -31.90 -0.06
CA LYS A 522 -1.37 -33.15 0.41
C LYS A 522 -1.66 -34.12 -0.74
N ASN A 523 -2.00 -33.59 -1.91
CA ASN A 523 -2.49 -34.37 -3.05
C ASN A 523 -1.60 -34.26 -4.29
N HIS A 524 -0.62 -33.34 -4.31
CA HIS A 524 0.25 -33.09 -5.46
C HIS A 524 1.72 -33.13 -5.04
N LYS A 525 2.59 -33.61 -5.94
CA LYS A 525 4.05 -33.61 -5.73
C LYS A 525 4.70 -32.26 -6.07
N THR A 526 4.00 -31.43 -6.83
CA THR A 526 4.46 -30.13 -7.30
C THR A 526 3.34 -29.10 -7.15
N LEU A 527 3.71 -27.86 -6.85
CA LEU A 527 2.83 -26.70 -6.84
C LEU A 527 2.50 -26.27 -8.29
N PRO A 528 1.45 -25.45 -8.51
CA PRO A 528 1.05 -24.96 -9.84
C PRO A 528 2.17 -24.25 -10.62
N ASN A 529 3.11 -23.64 -9.92
CA ASN A 529 4.29 -22.99 -10.50
C ASN A 529 5.45 -23.96 -10.85
N GLY A 530 5.24 -25.27 -10.71
CA GLY A 530 6.23 -26.31 -11.00
C GLY A 530 7.26 -26.58 -9.89
N MET A 531 7.22 -25.84 -8.78
CA MET A 531 8.09 -26.11 -7.63
C MET A 531 7.70 -27.42 -6.95
N ALA A 532 8.69 -28.19 -6.51
CA ALA A 532 8.43 -29.39 -5.70
C ALA A 532 7.80 -29.00 -4.36
N CYS A 533 6.84 -29.80 -3.92
CA CYS A 533 6.32 -29.70 -2.56
C CYS A 533 7.43 -30.03 -1.56
N SER A 534 7.74 -29.08 -0.68
CA SER A 534 8.63 -29.32 0.46
C SER A 534 7.93 -30.25 1.45
N ASN A 535 8.62 -31.34 1.83
CA ASN A 535 8.16 -32.32 2.83
C ASN A 535 8.02 -31.69 4.23
#